data_AF-A0A0B7IKP3-F1
#
_entry.id   AF-A0A0B7IKP3-F1
#
_cell.length_a   1.000
_cell.length_b   1.000
_cell.length_c   1.000
_cell.angle_alpha   90.00
_cell.angle_beta   90.00
_cell.angle_gamma   90.00
#
_symmetry.space_group_name_H-M   'P 1'
#
loop_
_entity.id
_entity.type
_entity.pdbx_description
1 polymer ?
#
loop_
_entity_poly.entity_id
_entity_poly.type
_entity_poly.pdbx_seq_one_letter_code
_entity_poly.pdbx_strand_id
1 'polypeptide(L)'
;MMRRSLVKLIIGLIMIGNGANLLIFLLGRIVKGAPPIIPSDAKILEGIFADPVPQALILTAIVISFGLQSFAIILIRRAYKVVKTDDLDEMNSTDEFA
;
A
#
# COMPACT_ATOMS: atom_id res chain seq x y z
N MET A 1 -10.52 -4.35 7.37
CA MET A 1 -11.44 -3.27 6.98
C MET A 1 -12.74 -3.28 7.78
N MET A 2 -13.40 -4.41 8.03
CA MET A 2 -14.64 -4.47 8.84
C MET A 2 -14.43 -4.42 10.36
N ARG A 3 -13.47 -3.63 10.85
CA ARG A 3 -13.21 -3.46 12.29
C ARG A 3 -13.63 -2.04 12.68
N ARG A 4 -14.28 -1.91 13.83
CA ARG A 4 -14.74 -0.62 14.38
C ARG A 4 -13.63 0.38 14.65
N SER A 5 -12.47 -0.08 15.12
CA SER A 5 -11.32 0.80 15.39
C SER A 5 -10.65 1.27 14.10
N LEU A 6 -10.51 2.59 13.96
CA LEU A 6 -9.83 3.27 12.85
C LEU A 6 -8.40 2.77 12.62
N VAL A 7 -7.67 2.45 13.70
CA VAL A 7 -6.30 1.92 13.59
C VAL A 7 -6.29 0.56 12.90
N LYS A 8 -7.24 -0.32 13.26
CA LYS A 8 -7.38 -1.65 12.64
C LYS A 8 -7.82 -1.54 11.17
N LEU A 9 -8.54 -0.47 10.82
CA LEU A 9 -8.88 -0.17 9.43
C LEU A 9 -7.63 0.18 8.61
N ILE A 10 -6.75 1.05 9.12
CA ILE A 10 -5.46 1.38 8.46
C ILE A 10 -4.62 0.13 8.25
N ILE A 11 -4.46 -0.70 9.28
CA ILE A 11 -3.69 -1.95 9.17
C ILE A 11 -4.28 -2.85 8.08
N GLY A 12 -5.61 -2.91 7.98
CA GLY A 12 -6.30 -3.62 6.90
C GLY A 12 -5.96 -3.07 5.51
N LEU A 13 -5.93 -1.75 5.35
CA LEU A 13 -5.57 -1.10 4.09
C LEU A 13 -4.12 -1.39 3.69
N ILE A 14 -3.19 -1.34 4.66
CA ILE A 14 -1.78 -1.70 4.47
C ILE A 14 -1.65 -3.16 4.02
N MET A 15 -2.36 -4.08 4.67
CA MET A 15 -2.34 -5.51 4.32
C MET A 15 -2.85 -5.76 2.91
N ILE A 16 -3.91 -5.08 2.48
CA ILE A 16 -4.44 -5.21 1.11
C ILE A 16 -3.45 -4.66 0.09
N GLY A 17 -2.84 -3.50 0.34
CA GLY A 17 -1.83 -2.93 -0.57
C GLY A 17 -0.61 -3.85 -0.74
N ASN A 18 -0.12 -4.43 0.36
CA ASN A 18 0.95 -5.43 0.30
C ASN A 18 0.51 -6.71 -0.43
N GLY A 19 -0.70 -7.19 -0.18
CA GLY A 19 -1.27 -8.33 -0.89
C GLY A 19 -1.38 -8.10 -2.40
N ALA A 20 -1.78 -6.92 -2.83
CA ALA A 20 -1.82 -6.53 -4.23
C ALA A 20 -0.41 -6.51 -4.86
N ASN A 21 0.58 -5.97 -4.15
CA ASN A 21 1.98 -6.00 -4.61
C ASN A 21 2.49 -7.43 -4.79
N LEU A 22 2.18 -8.32 -3.83
CA LEU A 22 2.54 -9.75 -3.93
C LEU A 22 1.82 -10.45 -5.09
N LEU A 23 0.55 -10.09 -5.35
CA LEU A 23 -0.20 -10.62 -6.50
C LEU A 23 0.45 -10.19 -7.82
N ILE A 24 0.81 -8.91 -7.96
CA ILE A 24 1.52 -8.41 -9.15
C ILE A 24 2.85 -9.15 -9.32
N PHE A 25 3.59 -9.35 -8.23
CA PHE A 25 4.85 -10.10 -8.26
C PHE A 25 4.65 -11.54 -8.74
N LEU A 26 3.60 -12.22 -8.27
CA LEU A 26 3.27 -13.59 -8.69
C LEU A 26 2.89 -13.67 -10.18
N LEU A 27 2.12 -12.69 -10.68
CA LEU A 27 1.73 -12.61 -12.09
C LEU A 27 2.93 -12.35 -13.02
N GLY A 28 3.99 -11.72 -12.49
CA GLY A 28 5.23 -11.41 -13.21
C GLY A 28 6.15 -12.58 -13.55
N ARG A 29 5.74 -13.83 -13.27
CA ARG A 29 6.54 -15.06 -13.34
C ARG A 29 7.79 -15.01 -12.46
N ILE A 30 7.79 -15.84 -11.42
CA ILE A 30 8.93 -15.96 -10.51
C ILE A 30 10.01 -16.79 -11.19
N VAL A 31 11.08 -16.13 -11.64
CA VAL A 31 12.24 -16.77 -12.25
C VAL A 31 13.43 -16.64 -11.32
N LYS A 32 14.17 -17.74 -11.11
CA LYS A 32 15.49 -17.69 -10.47
C LYS A 32 16.49 -17.13 -11.48
N GLY A 33 16.67 -15.82 -11.47
CA GLY A 33 17.57 -15.09 -12.34
C GLY A 33 18.21 -13.89 -11.63
N ALA A 34 18.99 -13.11 -12.37
CA ALA A 34 19.57 -11.87 -11.88
C ALA A 34 18.53 -10.73 -11.88
N PRO A 35 18.70 -9.69 -11.02
CA PRO A 35 17.84 -8.51 -11.04
C PRO A 35 17.98 -7.77 -12.38
N PRO A 36 16.92 -7.10 -12.89
CA PRO A 36 16.90 -6.46 -14.21
C PRO A 36 17.70 -5.15 -14.21
N ILE A 37 19.00 -5.27 -13.99
CA ILE A 37 19.96 -4.18 -13.93
C ILE A 37 21.09 -4.58 -14.88
N ILE A 38 21.34 -3.72 -15.88
CA ILE A 38 22.42 -3.94 -16.84
C ILE A 38 23.75 -3.66 -16.12
N PRO A 39 24.68 -4.62 -16.06
CA PRO A 39 26.02 -4.40 -15.52
C PRO A 39 26.76 -3.28 -16.26
N SER A 40 27.67 -2.57 -15.57
CA SER A 40 28.38 -1.42 -16.14
C SER A 40 29.29 -1.77 -17.33
N ASP A 41 29.70 -3.03 -17.45
CA ASP A 41 30.53 -3.59 -18.51
C ASP A 41 29.71 -4.22 -19.66
N ALA A 42 28.38 -4.24 -19.55
CA ALA A 42 27.48 -4.82 -20.54
C ALA A 42 26.59 -3.76 -21.21
N LYS A 43 26.16 -4.03 -22.45
CA LYS A 43 25.20 -3.19 -23.19
C LYS A 43 23.78 -3.74 -23.16
N ILE A 44 23.64 -5.04 -22.92
CA ILE A 44 22.38 -5.77 -22.91
C ILE A 44 22.39 -6.78 -21.76
N LEU A 45 21.20 -7.23 -21.37
CA LEU A 45 21.06 -8.33 -20.41
C LEU A 45 21.35 -9.66 -21.10
N GLU A 46 22.40 -10.35 -20.69
CA GLU A 46 22.77 -11.67 -21.23
C GLU A 46 22.51 -12.78 -20.20
N GLY A 47 21.52 -13.63 -20.47
CA GLY A 47 21.12 -14.73 -19.57
C GLY A 47 19.71 -14.57 -19.00
N ILE A 48 19.47 -15.19 -17.85
CA ILE A 48 18.14 -15.22 -17.22
C ILE A 48 18.02 -14.07 -16.20
N PHE A 49 17.15 -13.12 -16.50
CA PHE A 49 16.84 -11.96 -15.66
C PHE A 49 15.37 -11.93 -15.27
N ALA A 50 15.06 -11.33 -14.13
CA ALA A 50 13.67 -11.09 -13.73
C ALA A 50 13.01 -10.03 -14.64
N ASP A 51 11.69 -10.13 -14.83
CA ASP A 51 10.94 -9.15 -15.64
C ASP A 51 10.96 -7.77 -14.94
N PRO A 52 11.41 -6.68 -15.62
CA PRO A 52 11.39 -5.34 -15.07
C PRO A 52 9.99 -4.74 -14.94
N VAL A 53 9.00 -5.20 -15.72
CA VAL A 53 7.67 -4.59 -15.78
C VAL A 53 6.91 -4.73 -14.45
N PRO A 54 6.79 -5.92 -13.84
CA PRO A 54 6.17 -6.07 -12.51
C PRO A 54 6.88 -5.25 -11.43
N GLN A 55 8.21 -5.10 -11.52
CA GLN A 55 9.00 -4.36 -10.52
C GLN A 55 8.71 -2.87 -10.57
N ALA A 56 8.62 -2.28 -11.77
CA ALA A 56 8.23 -0.88 -11.94
C ALA A 56 6.79 -0.61 -11.47
N LEU A 57 5.87 -1.55 -11.74
CA LEU A 57 4.49 -1.46 -11.27
C LEU A 57 4.39 -1.51 -9.75
N ILE A 58 5.12 -2.43 -9.09
CA ILE A 58 5.14 -2.54 -7.63
C ILE A 58 5.73 -1.28 -7.00
N LEU A 59 6.85 -0.74 -7.52
CA LEU A 59 7.44 0.50 -7.01
C LEU A 59 6.45 1.67 -7.08
N THR A 60 5.72 1.77 -8.19
CA THR A 60 4.67 2.78 -8.37
C THR A 60 3.52 2.59 -7.36
N ALA A 61 3.06 1.35 -7.19
CA ALA A 61 2.00 1.01 -6.24
C ALA A 61 2.40 1.30 -4.78
N ILE A 62 3.65 1.07 -4.41
CA ILE A 62 4.20 1.38 -3.08
C ILE A 62 4.10 2.88 -2.80
N VAL A 63 4.52 3.74 -3.73
CA VAL A 63 4.51 5.20 -3.54
C VAL A 63 3.07 5.72 -3.43
N ILE A 64 2.15 5.24 -4.26
CA ILE A 64 0.73 5.60 -4.19
C ILE A 64 0.13 5.17 -2.85
N SER A 65 0.39 3.92 -2.44
CA SER A 65 -0.11 3.38 -1.17
C SER A 65 0.41 4.17 0.02
N PHE A 66 1.69 4.57 0.00
CA PHE A 66 2.28 5.40 1.04
C PHE A 66 1.61 6.78 1.14
N GLY A 67 1.32 7.43 0.01
CA GLY A 67 0.59 8.70 -0.02
C GLY A 67 -0.81 8.57 0.58
N LEU A 68 -1.56 7.54 0.17
CA LEU A 68 -2.90 7.26 0.70
C LEU A 68 -2.88 6.94 2.20
N GLN A 69 -1.91 6.14 2.66
CA GLN A 69 -1.75 5.81 4.09
C GLN A 69 -1.43 7.05 4.93
N SER A 70 -0.49 7.87 4.47
CA SER A 70 -0.11 9.12 5.16
C SER A 70 -1.32 10.06 5.26
N PHE A 71 -2.06 10.22 4.16
CA PHE A 71 -3.28 11.01 4.14
C PHE A 71 -4.33 10.46 5.12
N ALA A 72 -4.60 9.15 5.09
CA ALA A 72 -5.57 8.50 5.96
C ALA A 72 -5.21 8.67 7.45
N ILE A 73 -3.94 8.52 7.81
CA ILE A 73 -3.46 8.72 9.19
C ILE A 73 -3.73 10.16 9.67
N ILE A 74 -3.40 11.16 8.85
CA ILE A 74 -3.62 12.57 9.20
C ILE A 74 -5.11 12.89 9.30
N LEU A 75 -5.93 12.34 8.38
CA LEU A 75 -7.37 12.50 8.40
C LEU A 75 -7.98 11.91 9.68
N ILE A 76 -7.60 10.68 10.03
CA ILE A 76 -8.05 9.99 11.25
C ILE A 76 -7.63 10.77 12.49
N ARG A 77 -6.38 11.26 12.54
CA ARG A 77 -5.92 12.12 13.64
C ARG A 77 -6.76 13.39 13.76
N ARG A 78 -7.14 14.01 12.64
CA ARG A 78 -7.99 15.21 12.65
C ARG A 78 -9.41 14.89 13.11
N ALA A 79 -9.99 13.79 12.63
CA ALA A 79 -11.31 13.33 13.04
C ALA A 79 -11.35 13.03 14.55
N TYR A 80 -10.36 12.30 15.07
CA TYR A 80 -10.24 12.01 16.50
C TYR A 80 -10.16 13.27 17.36
N LYS A 81 -9.51 14.35 16.89
CA LYS A 81 -9.48 15.63 17.64
C LYS A 81 -10.86 16.28 17.78
N VAL A 82 -11.78 16.02 16.85
CA VAL A 82 -13.13 16.60 16.83
C VAL A 82 -14.09 15.70 17.60
N VAL A 83 -14.12 14.40 17.27
CA VAL A 83 -15.10 13.44 17.78
C VAL A 83 -14.65 12.76 19.09
N LYS A 84 -13.35 12.74 19.37
CA LYS A 84 -12.73 12.11 20.57
C LYS A 84 -12.97 10.60 20.74
N THR A 85 -13.44 9.92 19.71
CA THR A 85 -13.58 8.45 19.65
C THR A 85 -12.85 7.89 18.42
N ASP A 86 -12.36 6.66 18.52
CA ASP A 86 -11.80 5.89 17.41
C ASP A 86 -12.71 4.73 16.96
N ASP A 87 -13.88 4.60 17.57
CA ASP A 87 -14.94 3.66 17.15
C ASP A 87 -15.80 4.31 16.06
N LEU A 88 -15.75 3.73 14.86
CA LEU A 88 -16.52 4.17 13.70
C LEU A 88 -18.04 4.28 13.96
N ASP A 89 -18.61 3.45 14.83
CA ASP A 89 -20.06 3.46 15.11
C ASP A 89 -20.47 4.64 16.01
N GLU A 90 -19.51 5.27 16.70
CA GLU A 90 -19.70 6.45 17.56
C GLU A 90 -19.35 7.77 16.85
N MET A 91 -18.90 7.71 15.59
CA MET A 91 -18.48 8.87 14.80
C MET A 91 -19.62 9.64 14.10
N ASN A 92 -20.82 9.57 14.68
CA ASN A 92 -22.09 10.17 14.24
C ASN A 92 -22.57 11.29 15.17
N SER A 93 -21.87 11.56 16.26
CA SER A 93 -22.24 12.56 17.28
C SER A 93 -22.28 14.02 16.78
N THR A 94 -21.69 14.34 15.62
CA THR A 94 -21.81 15.69 15.02
C THR A 94 -23.18 15.99 14.43
N ASP A 95 -23.96 14.96 14.08
CA ASP A 95 -25.29 15.13 13.49
C ASP A 95 -26.41 15.13 14.55
N GLU A 96 -26.15 14.63 15.77
CA GLU A 96 -27.12 14.58 16.88
C GLU A 96 -27.40 15.95 17.53
N PHE A 97 -26.55 16.95 17.28
CA PHE A 97 -26.69 18.30 17.84
C PHE A 97 -26.96 19.40 16.78
N ALA A 98 -27.26 19.00 15.53
CA ALA A 98 -27.66 19.90 14.43
C ALA A 98 -29.18 19.85 14.24
#